data_AF-A0A9E4W337-F1
#
_entry.id   AF-A0A9E4W337-F1
#
_cell.length_a   1.000
_cell.length_b   1.000
_cell.length_c   1.000
_cell.angle_alpha   90.00
_cell.angle_beta   90.00
_cell.angle_gamma   90.00
#
_symmetry.space_group_name_H-M   'P 1'
#
loop_
_entity.id
_entity.type
_entity.pdbx_description
1 polymer ?
#
loop_
_entity_poly.entity_id
_entity_poly.type
_entity_poly.pdbx_seq_one_letter_code
_entity_poly.pdbx_strand_id
1 'polypeptide(L)'
;RQFRLEVSERLNFKGEVLKPLNKADVDRAVQYVLDHGVESVAVCLLHSYANPEHEQYIAQVLAEKAPGVNLTISSELLPEMKEYERTSTTVINCYVRPVVESYLTQLTEGLTEMGVQVPLTVMQSNGGLATADIAKERPVYCIESGPAAGVVGAYHLGKRLDMPNLMTLDMGGTTAKASIIEDGEMLQAPEYEVGGEISVGHRLLRGSGHILRVPSIDLAEVGAGGGSIAVVDRSGSLRVGPQSSGAIPGPACYRLGGQDATVTDANVLLGFLNQKHLLGGDFEIDADLARKAVSDNVAGPLEMSDVEAAYGIHTLVNSNMGRALRAVSSERGRDPRRFDLITFGGSGPVHAVGLAEMLDISRVVVPPFPGVFSSFGLLVADVEHHFVQTYYKTFDELDINALAALLNKLWEQGRSQLRAEGFDDSRHEIVTQLDMKYEGQVSDLTVPFPSGEVNRQTINAVIAAFDEEHDRSFGYNSPGTGYQLVNVRVIARGLPESPRMPERLELPTSSISFGETQRDVYFGPNRGWANVPVVDRGSLAGATSEGPLIVEEYDSTTVVPPGWNATTDKWSNIILQKAS
;
A
#
# COMPACT_ATOMS: atom_id res chain seq x y z
N ARG A 1 22.58 8.65 18.32
CA ARG A 1 23.04 10.06 18.25
C ARG A 1 24.43 10.21 17.62
N GLN A 2 25.34 9.24 17.79
CA GLN A 2 26.74 9.31 17.35
C GLN A 2 26.97 9.59 15.85
N PHE A 3 26.00 9.29 14.97
CA PHE A 3 26.09 9.54 13.53
C PHE A 3 25.25 10.75 13.07
N ARG A 4 24.94 11.67 14.00
CA ARG A 4 24.31 12.95 13.66
C ARG A 4 25.36 14.03 13.78
N LEU A 5 25.80 14.54 12.64
CA LEU A 5 26.85 15.53 12.52
C LEU A 5 26.20 16.87 12.17
N GLU A 6 26.64 17.93 12.83
CA GLU A 6 26.11 19.28 12.64
C GLU A 6 27.12 20.11 11.84
N VAL A 7 26.61 20.92 10.91
CA VAL A 7 27.40 21.93 10.21
C VAL A 7 26.88 23.31 10.60
N SER A 8 27.77 24.31 10.66
CA SER A 8 27.37 25.68 10.95
C SER A 8 26.86 26.39 9.70
N GLU A 9 25.54 26.50 9.55
CA GLU A 9 24.89 27.36 8.56
C GLU A 9 23.52 27.85 9.04
N ARG A 10 22.93 28.83 8.34
CA ARG A 10 21.51 29.18 8.54
C ARG A 10 20.93 29.91 7.35
N LEU A 11 19.74 29.47 6.95
CA LEU A 11 18.84 30.20 6.04
C LEU A 11 17.61 30.69 6.83
N ASN A 12 16.95 31.73 6.33
CA ASN A 12 15.59 32.08 6.77
C ASN A 12 14.52 31.36 5.91
N PHE A 13 13.25 31.54 6.26
CA PHE A 13 12.13 30.90 5.55
C PHE A 13 11.96 31.35 4.08
N LYS A 14 12.61 32.46 3.67
CA LYS A 14 12.65 32.96 2.29
C LYS A 14 13.83 32.38 1.49
N GLY A 15 14.69 31.56 2.11
CA GLY A 15 15.91 31.04 1.50
C GLY A 15 17.10 32.01 1.53
N GLU A 16 16.99 33.14 2.23
CA GLU A 16 18.09 34.11 2.35
C GLU A 16 19.12 33.61 3.39
N VAL A 17 20.40 33.76 3.08
CA VAL A 17 21.50 33.34 3.95
C VAL A 17 21.62 34.25 5.17
N LEU A 18 21.33 33.70 6.34
CA LEU A 18 21.57 34.37 7.64
C LEU A 18 22.96 34.08 8.18
N LYS A 19 23.45 32.85 7.96
CA LYS A 19 24.80 32.41 8.32
C LYS A 19 25.35 31.56 7.16
N PRO A 20 26.45 31.97 6.51
CA PRO A 20 27.07 31.18 5.46
C PRO A 20 27.48 29.79 5.94
N LEU A 21 27.45 28.81 5.04
CA LEU A 21 27.91 27.45 5.33
C LEU A 21 29.40 27.43 5.70
N ASN A 22 29.70 26.87 6.87
CA ASN A 22 31.07 26.65 7.30
C ASN A 22 31.66 25.40 6.62
N LYS A 23 32.44 25.61 5.57
CA LYS A 23 33.09 24.55 4.78
C LYS A 23 34.02 23.65 5.62
N ALA A 24 34.67 24.19 6.65
CA ALA A 24 35.52 23.40 7.52
C ALA A 24 34.72 22.41 8.38
N ASP A 25 33.45 22.71 8.69
CA ASP A 25 32.57 21.78 9.41
C ASP A 25 32.16 20.63 8.47
N VAL A 26 31.88 20.94 7.20
CA VAL A 26 31.61 19.93 6.16
C VAL A 26 32.79 18.98 6.01
N ASP A 27 34.00 19.50 5.87
CA ASP A 27 35.21 18.67 5.73
C ASP A 27 35.41 17.73 6.93
N ARG A 28 35.18 18.22 8.16
CA ARG A 28 35.26 17.38 9.36
C ARG A 28 34.16 16.31 9.40
N ALA A 29 32.94 16.65 8.98
CA ALA A 29 31.85 15.70 8.91
C ALA A 29 32.12 14.58 7.90
N VAL A 30 32.64 14.95 6.72
CA VAL A 30 33.01 13.98 5.68
C VAL A 30 34.15 13.07 6.13
N GLN A 31 35.17 13.62 6.80
CA GLN A 31 36.24 12.79 7.36
C GLN A 31 35.69 11.81 8.41
N TYR A 32 34.78 12.25 9.27
CA TYR A 32 34.15 11.39 10.26
C TYR A 32 33.35 10.24 9.62
N VAL A 33 32.63 10.52 8.54
CA VAL A 33 31.90 9.51 7.73
C VAL A 33 32.87 8.44 7.22
N LEU A 34 34.01 8.85 6.65
CA LEU A 34 35.05 7.94 6.15
C LEU A 34 35.69 7.12 7.28
N ASP A 35 36.07 7.77 8.39
CA ASP A 35 36.77 7.14 9.52
C ASP A 35 35.92 6.04 10.20
N HIS A 36 34.59 6.14 10.11
CA HIS A 36 33.65 5.20 10.72
C HIS A 36 33.02 4.22 9.72
N GLY A 37 33.43 4.25 8.44
CA GLY A 37 32.90 3.35 7.42
C GLY A 37 31.39 3.48 7.21
N VAL A 38 30.85 4.71 7.28
CA VAL A 38 29.42 4.96 7.05
C VAL A 38 29.10 4.70 5.58
N GLU A 39 28.13 3.82 5.31
CA GLU A 39 27.77 3.38 3.95
C GLU A 39 26.81 4.35 3.23
N SER A 40 26.00 5.11 3.99
CA SER A 40 24.98 6.00 3.45
C SER A 40 24.81 7.25 4.32
N VAL A 41 24.64 8.41 3.70
CA VAL A 41 24.52 9.72 4.36
C VAL A 41 23.26 10.45 3.88
N ALA A 42 22.48 10.96 4.84
CA ALA A 42 21.39 11.89 4.62
C ALA A 42 21.82 13.32 4.99
N VAL A 43 21.53 14.29 4.12
CA VAL A 43 21.78 15.72 4.38
C VAL A 43 20.44 16.43 4.51
N CYS A 44 20.20 17.06 5.67
CA CYS A 44 18.96 17.77 5.99
C CYS A 44 19.27 19.08 6.71
N LEU A 45 19.14 20.21 6.02
CA LEU A 45 19.32 21.56 6.54
C LEU A 45 17.97 22.29 6.61
N LEU A 46 17.89 23.29 7.47
CA LEU A 46 16.67 24.07 7.62
C LEU A 46 16.47 25.02 6.44
N HIS A 47 15.25 25.03 5.91
CA HIS A 47 14.84 25.83 4.75
C HIS A 47 15.57 25.51 3.43
N SER A 48 16.18 24.31 3.32
CA SER A 48 16.79 23.84 2.07
C SER A 48 15.77 23.67 0.92
N TYR A 49 14.49 23.46 1.25
CA TYR A 49 13.39 23.50 0.27
C TYR A 49 13.22 24.87 -0.41
N ALA A 50 13.64 25.96 0.25
CA ALA A 50 13.55 27.33 -0.28
C ALA A 50 14.84 27.75 -0.98
N ASN A 51 16.00 27.31 -0.47
CA ASN A 51 17.30 27.50 -1.10
C ASN A 51 18.19 26.26 -0.84
N PRO A 52 18.44 25.42 -1.87
CA PRO A 52 19.17 24.15 -1.72
C PRO A 52 20.70 24.29 -1.75
N GLU A 53 21.25 25.48 -1.99
CA GLU A 53 22.68 25.68 -2.31
C GLU A 53 23.63 25.08 -1.26
N HIS A 54 23.31 25.20 0.03
CA HIS A 54 24.14 24.62 1.09
C HIS A 54 24.11 23.09 1.09
N GLU A 55 22.96 22.46 0.85
CA GLU A 55 22.87 21.00 0.74
C GLU A 55 23.61 20.49 -0.51
N GLN A 56 23.45 21.18 -1.64
CA GLN A 56 24.13 20.85 -2.89
C GLN A 56 25.65 20.96 -2.77
N TYR A 57 26.16 21.95 -2.02
CA TYR A 57 27.59 22.04 -1.75
C TYR A 57 28.09 20.85 -0.92
N ILE A 58 27.36 20.44 0.12
CA ILE A 58 27.72 19.26 0.92
C ILE A 58 27.69 18.01 0.06
N ALA A 59 26.69 17.90 -0.82
CA ALA A 59 26.56 16.79 -1.77
C ALA A 59 27.79 16.68 -2.68
N GLN A 60 28.22 17.81 -3.25
CA GLN A 60 29.41 17.86 -4.10
C GLN A 60 30.66 17.39 -3.34
N VAL A 61 30.88 17.88 -2.10
CA VAL A 61 32.06 17.49 -1.32
C VAL A 61 32.04 16.00 -0.97
N LEU A 62 30.88 15.44 -0.63
CA LEU A 62 30.71 14.00 -0.38
C LEU A 62 30.98 13.17 -1.64
N ALA A 63 30.45 13.58 -2.79
CA ALA A 63 30.70 12.89 -4.06
C ALA A 63 32.19 12.89 -4.45
N GLU A 64 32.91 13.99 -4.17
CA GLU A 64 34.35 14.10 -4.46
C GLU A 64 35.23 13.28 -3.49
N LYS A 65 34.91 13.30 -2.19
CA LYS A 65 35.78 12.71 -1.13
C LYS A 65 35.37 11.32 -0.68
N ALA A 66 34.10 10.96 -0.86
CA ALA A 66 33.50 9.70 -0.41
C ALA A 66 32.59 9.09 -1.49
N PRO A 67 33.08 8.84 -2.72
CA PRO A 67 32.24 8.41 -3.85
C PRO A 67 31.56 7.05 -3.66
N GLY A 68 32.04 6.23 -2.72
CA GLY A 68 31.41 4.95 -2.37
C GLY A 68 30.26 5.04 -1.36
N VAL A 69 29.94 6.24 -0.87
CA VAL A 69 28.87 6.46 0.11
C VAL A 69 27.60 6.87 -0.61
N ASN A 70 26.51 6.15 -0.37
CA ASN A 70 25.20 6.53 -0.89
C ASN A 70 24.75 7.86 -0.27
N LEU A 71 24.21 8.75 -1.09
CA LEU A 71 23.85 10.09 -0.64
C LEU A 71 22.37 10.38 -0.89
N THR A 72 21.65 10.82 0.14
CA THR A 72 20.29 11.34 0.00
C THR A 72 20.22 12.80 0.45
N ILE A 73 19.81 13.69 -0.44
CA ILE A 73 19.68 15.12 -0.21
C ILE A 73 18.21 15.50 0.00
N SER A 74 17.90 16.16 1.11
CA SER A 74 16.50 16.42 1.47
C SER A 74 15.80 17.39 0.50
N SER A 75 16.52 18.39 -0.02
CA SER A 75 15.98 19.32 -1.02
C SER A 75 15.80 18.72 -2.41
N GLU A 76 16.33 17.52 -2.67
CA GLU A 76 16.16 16.82 -3.94
C GLU A 76 15.06 15.75 -3.84
N LEU A 77 14.99 15.05 -2.69
CA LEU A 77 14.00 14.02 -2.43
C LEU A 77 12.63 14.61 -2.10
N LEU A 78 12.57 15.56 -1.17
CA LEU A 78 11.32 16.13 -0.67
C LEU A 78 11.49 17.64 -0.40
N PRO A 79 11.45 18.48 -1.46
CA PRO A 79 11.58 19.94 -1.36
C PRO A 79 10.31 20.61 -0.80
N GLU A 80 9.88 20.15 0.37
CA GLU A 80 8.70 20.64 1.09
C GLU A 80 9.07 21.21 2.48
N MET A 81 8.19 22.08 2.98
CA MET A 81 8.22 22.54 4.37
C MET A 81 8.05 21.38 5.37
N LYS A 82 8.30 21.68 6.66
CA LYS A 82 8.31 20.75 7.83
C LYS A 82 9.59 19.92 7.97
N GLU A 83 10.43 20.32 8.91
CA GLU A 83 11.74 19.72 9.10
C GLU A 83 11.70 18.28 9.60
N TYR A 84 10.73 17.90 10.44
CA TYR A 84 10.65 16.55 10.98
C TYR A 84 10.31 15.53 9.89
N GLU A 85 9.19 15.72 9.19
CA GLU A 85 8.73 14.83 8.12
C GLU A 85 9.75 14.77 6.97
N ARG A 86 10.34 15.92 6.60
CA ARG A 86 11.41 15.97 5.58
C ARG A 86 12.64 15.19 6.00
N THR A 87 13.11 15.39 7.23
CA THR A 87 14.27 14.66 7.75
C THR A 87 13.99 13.17 7.87
N SER A 88 12.82 12.79 8.41
CA SER A 88 12.40 11.40 8.59
C SER A 88 12.36 10.65 7.24
N THR A 89 11.72 11.25 6.23
CA THR A 89 11.66 10.70 4.86
C THR A 89 13.05 10.55 4.24
N THR A 90 13.90 11.57 4.37
CA THR A 90 15.27 11.55 3.83
C THR A 90 16.13 10.48 4.50
N VAL A 91 16.03 10.33 5.82
CA VAL A 91 16.77 9.32 6.59
C VAL A 91 16.30 7.91 6.25
N ILE A 92 14.99 7.68 6.10
CA ILE A 92 14.46 6.36 5.72
C ILE A 92 14.90 5.98 4.30
N ASN A 93 14.83 6.91 3.35
CA ASN A 93 15.36 6.68 2.00
C ASN A 93 16.85 6.31 2.02
N CYS A 94 17.65 7.08 2.77
CA CYS A 94 19.07 6.85 2.97
C CYS A 94 19.36 5.47 3.59
N TYR A 95 18.56 5.05 4.57
CA TYR A 95 18.71 3.76 5.25
C TYR A 95 18.40 2.57 4.34
N VAL A 96 17.34 2.66 3.52
CA VAL A 96 16.88 1.54 2.69
C VAL A 96 17.63 1.44 1.36
N ARG A 97 18.18 2.56 0.86
CA ARG A 97 18.82 2.67 -0.46
C ARG A 97 19.88 1.61 -0.75
N PRO A 98 20.89 1.33 0.10
CA PRO A 98 21.92 0.35 -0.25
C PRO A 98 21.35 -1.06 -0.53
N VAL A 99 20.33 -1.46 0.22
CA VAL A 99 19.69 -2.78 0.08
C VAL A 99 18.89 -2.86 -1.22
N VAL A 100 18.07 -1.85 -1.50
CA VAL A 100 17.24 -1.82 -2.71
C VAL A 100 18.09 -1.64 -3.96
N GLU A 101 19.13 -0.82 -3.89
CA GLU A 101 20.07 -0.61 -4.99
C GLU A 101 20.79 -1.89 -5.39
N SER A 102 21.30 -2.64 -4.41
CA SER A 102 21.92 -3.94 -4.64
C SER A 102 20.92 -4.93 -5.26
N TYR A 103 19.70 -5.02 -4.72
CA TYR A 103 18.67 -5.95 -5.20
C TYR A 103 18.27 -5.66 -6.64
N LEU A 104 17.93 -4.40 -6.96
CA LEU A 104 17.48 -4.02 -8.29
C LEU A 104 18.61 -4.13 -9.32
N THR A 105 19.86 -3.86 -8.93
CA THR A 105 21.02 -4.04 -9.82
C THR A 105 21.18 -5.51 -10.20
N GLN A 106 21.21 -6.42 -9.22
CA GLN A 106 21.32 -7.86 -9.49
C GLN A 106 20.14 -8.38 -10.32
N LEU A 107 18.92 -7.90 -10.05
CA LEU A 107 17.74 -8.28 -10.82
C LEU A 107 17.82 -7.79 -12.28
N THR A 108 18.21 -6.54 -12.51
CA THR A 108 18.39 -5.99 -13.86
C THR A 108 19.47 -6.75 -14.64
N GLU A 109 20.60 -7.05 -14.00
CA GLU A 109 21.69 -7.83 -14.61
C GLU A 109 21.23 -9.24 -14.96
N GLY A 110 20.60 -9.95 -14.02
CA GLY A 110 20.08 -11.30 -14.26
C GLY A 110 19.03 -11.37 -15.38
N LEU A 111 18.11 -10.39 -15.44
CA LEU A 111 17.14 -10.29 -16.53
C LEU A 111 17.83 -10.05 -17.88
N THR A 112 18.87 -9.22 -17.90
CA THR A 112 19.65 -8.94 -19.12
C THR A 112 20.39 -10.20 -19.59
N GLU A 113 21.00 -10.96 -18.67
CA GLU A 113 21.66 -12.24 -18.96
C GLU A 113 20.68 -13.29 -19.51
N MET A 114 19.43 -13.29 -19.05
CA MET A 114 18.34 -14.11 -19.59
C MET A 114 17.83 -13.64 -20.96
N GLY A 115 18.32 -12.51 -21.47
CA GLY A 115 17.93 -11.95 -22.76
C GLY A 115 16.70 -11.05 -22.73
N VAL A 116 16.22 -10.64 -21.55
CA VAL A 116 15.12 -9.68 -21.42
C VAL A 116 15.65 -8.27 -21.73
N GLN A 117 15.16 -7.66 -22.80
CA GLN A 117 15.66 -6.37 -23.32
C GLN A 117 14.78 -5.17 -22.95
N VAL A 118 13.66 -5.40 -22.24
CA VAL A 118 12.74 -4.32 -21.85
C VAL A 118 13.15 -3.72 -20.50
N PRO A 119 12.92 -2.41 -20.28
CA PRO A 119 13.21 -1.77 -19.00
C PRO A 119 12.46 -2.42 -17.84
N LEU A 120 13.15 -2.63 -16.72
CA LEU A 120 12.53 -3.04 -15.47
C LEU A 120 11.83 -1.83 -14.82
N THR A 121 10.54 -1.98 -14.54
CA THR A 121 9.76 -1.02 -13.77
C THR A 121 9.37 -1.58 -12.41
N VAL A 122 9.19 -0.68 -11.44
CA VAL A 122 8.89 -0.98 -10.04
C VAL A 122 7.67 -0.18 -9.63
N MET A 123 6.75 -0.83 -8.91
CA MET A 123 5.57 -0.19 -8.35
C MET A 123 5.94 0.77 -7.22
N GLN A 124 5.26 1.91 -7.19
CA GLN A 124 5.38 2.90 -6.13
C GLN A 124 4.16 2.84 -5.21
N SER A 125 4.29 3.41 -4.01
CA SER A 125 3.25 3.50 -2.98
C SER A 125 1.99 4.21 -3.46
N ASN A 126 2.12 5.13 -4.43
CA ASN A 126 1.01 5.88 -5.04
C ASN A 126 0.21 5.06 -6.09
N GLY A 127 0.66 3.84 -6.42
CA GLY A 127 0.03 2.98 -7.44
C GLY A 127 0.59 3.14 -8.86
N GLY A 128 1.55 4.04 -9.07
CA GLY A 128 2.22 4.23 -10.35
C GLY A 128 3.52 3.44 -10.48
N LEU A 129 3.99 3.25 -11.71
CA LEU A 129 5.28 2.61 -11.99
C LEU A 129 6.39 3.65 -12.16
N ALA A 130 7.58 3.33 -11.66
CA ALA A 130 8.83 4.03 -11.92
C ALA A 130 9.86 3.08 -12.53
N THR A 131 10.90 3.61 -13.17
CA THR A 131 12.03 2.79 -13.63
C THR A 131 12.83 2.25 -12.44
N ALA A 132 13.54 1.14 -12.66
CA ALA A 132 14.43 0.58 -11.65
C ALA A 132 15.45 1.61 -11.16
N ASP A 133 16.00 2.46 -12.03
CA ASP A 133 17.00 3.46 -11.62
C ASP A 133 16.43 4.53 -10.68
N ILE A 134 15.20 5.00 -10.93
CA ILE A 134 14.51 5.90 -10.00
C ILE A 134 14.24 5.19 -8.67
N ALA A 135 13.82 3.93 -8.70
CA ALA A 135 13.54 3.15 -7.50
C ALA A 135 14.82 2.87 -6.67
N LYS A 136 15.99 2.74 -7.30
CA LYS A 136 17.30 2.64 -6.62
C LYS A 136 17.64 3.95 -5.88
N GLU A 137 17.39 5.10 -6.50
CA GLU A 137 17.69 6.40 -5.90
C GLU A 137 16.69 6.81 -4.81
N ARG A 138 15.41 6.47 -5.01
CA ARG A 138 14.29 6.91 -4.19
C ARG A 138 13.42 5.74 -3.68
N PRO A 139 14.01 4.72 -3.02
CA PRO A 139 13.28 3.53 -2.57
C PRO A 139 12.16 3.81 -1.58
N VAL A 140 12.15 4.99 -0.94
CA VAL A 140 11.07 5.39 -0.02
C VAL A 140 9.70 5.41 -0.70
N TYR A 141 9.64 5.64 -2.02
CA TYR A 141 8.41 5.57 -2.81
C TYR A 141 7.98 4.15 -3.15
N CYS A 142 8.76 3.12 -2.81
CA CYS A 142 8.42 1.71 -3.08
C CYS A 142 7.93 0.97 -1.82
N ILE A 143 7.87 1.66 -0.68
CA ILE A 143 7.35 1.12 0.58
C ILE A 143 5.85 0.84 0.39
N GLU A 144 5.35 -0.32 0.83
CA GLU A 144 3.96 -0.75 0.57
C GLU A 144 3.56 -0.84 -0.93
N SER A 145 4.53 -1.04 -1.84
CA SER A 145 4.25 -1.15 -3.28
C SER A 145 3.40 -2.37 -3.69
N GLY A 146 3.61 -3.53 -3.06
CA GLY A 146 2.82 -4.74 -3.36
C GLY A 146 1.31 -4.58 -3.09
N PRO A 147 0.91 -4.14 -1.89
CA PRO A 147 -0.48 -3.85 -1.56
C PRO A 147 -1.07 -2.72 -2.41
N ALA A 148 -0.29 -1.67 -2.71
CA ALA A 148 -0.69 -0.62 -3.63
C ALA A 148 -1.05 -1.21 -5.00
N ALA A 149 -0.26 -2.16 -5.52
CA ALA A 149 -0.60 -2.88 -6.75
C ALA A 149 -1.94 -3.62 -6.65
N GLY A 150 -2.21 -4.31 -5.55
CA GLY A 150 -3.51 -4.96 -5.32
C GLY A 150 -4.69 -3.98 -5.39
N VAL A 151 -4.55 -2.79 -4.80
CA VAL A 151 -5.58 -1.73 -4.88
C VAL A 151 -5.72 -1.19 -6.31
N VAL A 152 -4.63 -1.00 -7.04
CA VAL A 152 -4.68 -0.61 -8.46
C VAL A 152 -5.42 -1.68 -9.28
N GLY A 153 -5.14 -2.97 -9.06
CA GLY A 153 -5.88 -4.06 -9.68
C GLY A 153 -7.38 -4.00 -9.37
N ALA A 154 -7.73 -3.77 -8.10
CA ALA A 154 -9.12 -3.61 -7.66
C ALA A 154 -9.80 -2.39 -8.29
N TYR A 155 -9.08 -1.28 -8.46
CA TYR A 155 -9.57 -0.07 -9.12
C TYR A 155 -9.92 -0.32 -10.59
N HIS A 156 -9.01 -0.92 -11.35
CA HIS A 156 -9.27 -1.23 -12.76
C HIS A 156 -10.37 -2.29 -12.92
N LEU A 157 -10.43 -3.27 -12.02
CA LEU A 157 -11.50 -4.26 -12.01
C LEU A 157 -12.85 -3.61 -11.66
N GLY A 158 -12.90 -2.75 -10.64
CA GLY A 158 -14.09 -2.01 -10.24
C GLY A 158 -14.66 -1.17 -11.36
N LYS A 159 -13.80 -0.43 -12.09
CA LYS A 159 -14.20 0.30 -13.32
C LYS A 159 -14.79 -0.63 -14.37
N ARG A 160 -14.24 -1.85 -14.53
CA ARG A 160 -14.72 -2.83 -15.50
C ARG A 160 -16.06 -3.47 -15.11
N LEU A 161 -16.33 -3.55 -13.81
CA LEU A 161 -17.56 -4.11 -13.22
C LEU A 161 -18.63 -3.05 -12.91
N ASP A 162 -18.35 -1.77 -13.17
CA ASP A 162 -19.22 -0.64 -12.80
C ASP A 162 -19.49 -0.59 -11.27
N MET A 163 -18.44 -0.83 -10.50
CA MET A 163 -18.44 -0.83 -9.04
C MET A 163 -17.57 0.32 -8.53
N PRO A 164 -18.13 1.54 -8.37
CA PRO A 164 -17.36 2.72 -8.00
C PRO A 164 -16.97 2.76 -6.51
N ASN A 165 -17.62 1.95 -5.66
CA ASN A 165 -17.38 1.93 -4.22
C ASN A 165 -16.93 0.53 -3.79
N LEU A 166 -15.62 0.36 -3.62
CA LEU A 166 -15.00 -0.90 -3.21
C LEU A 166 -14.22 -0.73 -1.93
N MET A 167 -14.27 -1.74 -1.06
CA MET A 167 -13.35 -1.93 0.03
C MET A 167 -12.43 -3.09 -0.34
N THR A 168 -11.11 -2.90 -0.26
CA THR A 168 -10.15 -3.97 -0.57
C THR A 168 -9.67 -4.66 0.70
N LEU A 169 -9.40 -5.96 0.59
CA LEU A 169 -8.72 -6.74 1.62
C LEU A 169 -7.69 -7.66 0.98
N ASP A 170 -6.41 -7.38 1.23
CA ASP A 170 -5.28 -8.24 0.89
C ASP A 170 -4.82 -8.99 2.14
N MET A 171 -4.94 -10.31 2.17
CA MET A 171 -4.39 -11.12 3.27
C MET A 171 -3.41 -12.17 2.74
N GLY A 172 -2.16 -11.99 3.12
CA GLY A 172 -1.08 -12.94 2.88
C GLY A 172 -0.72 -13.76 4.13
N GLY A 173 0.51 -14.27 4.16
CA GLY A 173 1.02 -15.08 5.27
C GLY A 173 1.36 -14.29 6.55
N THR A 174 1.65 -13.00 6.46
CA THR A 174 2.17 -12.22 7.60
C THR A 174 1.18 -11.14 8.07
N THR A 175 0.52 -10.48 7.13
CA THR A 175 -0.24 -9.24 7.37
C THR A 175 -1.52 -9.22 6.55
N ALA A 176 -2.48 -8.40 6.98
CA ALA A 176 -3.64 -8.03 6.19
C ALA A 176 -3.68 -6.52 5.98
N LYS A 177 -4.10 -6.10 4.80
CA LYS A 177 -4.14 -4.70 4.39
C LYS A 177 -5.50 -4.35 3.78
N ALA A 178 -5.99 -3.18 4.13
CA ALA A 178 -7.27 -2.66 3.69
C ALA A 178 -7.11 -1.29 3.03
N SER A 179 -7.92 -1.04 2.01
CA SER A 179 -8.08 0.26 1.34
C SER A 179 -9.54 0.46 0.94
N ILE A 180 -9.86 1.67 0.49
CA ILE A 180 -11.15 1.96 -0.14
C ILE A 180 -10.94 2.69 -1.48
N ILE A 181 -11.84 2.39 -2.42
CA ILE A 181 -12.08 3.13 -3.65
C ILE A 181 -13.47 3.73 -3.48
N GLU A 182 -13.57 5.05 -3.61
CA GLU A 182 -14.79 5.82 -3.36
C GLU A 182 -15.11 6.65 -4.59
N ASP A 183 -16.36 6.59 -5.05
CA ASP A 183 -16.84 7.30 -6.24
C ASP A 183 -15.97 7.09 -7.49
N GLY A 184 -15.37 5.90 -7.61
CA GLY A 184 -14.54 5.51 -8.75
C GLY A 184 -13.11 6.06 -8.69
N GLU A 185 -12.66 6.58 -7.55
CA GLU A 185 -11.31 7.12 -7.34
C GLU A 185 -10.57 6.43 -6.18
N MET A 186 -9.25 6.26 -6.32
CA MET A 186 -8.40 5.76 -5.24
C MET A 186 -8.06 6.91 -4.29
N LEU A 187 -8.23 6.68 -2.98
CA LEU A 187 -7.82 7.67 -1.99
C LEU A 187 -6.30 7.64 -1.81
N GLN A 188 -5.70 8.83 -1.75
CA GLN A 188 -4.28 9.01 -1.45
C GLN A 188 -4.10 9.65 -0.08
N ALA A 189 -3.07 9.20 0.64
CA ALA A 189 -2.58 9.81 1.86
C ALA A 189 -1.28 10.58 1.56
N PRO A 190 -1.15 11.84 2.03
CA PRO A 190 0.07 12.63 1.83
C PRO A 190 1.20 12.22 2.79
N GLU A 191 0.85 11.51 3.87
CA GLU A 191 1.77 11.07 4.90
C GLU A 191 1.39 9.64 5.34
N TYR A 192 2.38 8.80 5.60
CA TYR A 192 2.24 7.40 6.02
C TYR A 192 3.23 7.11 7.17
N GLU A 193 2.91 6.22 8.11
CA GLU A 193 3.83 5.82 9.18
C GLU A 193 4.43 4.45 8.90
N VAL A 194 5.75 4.29 9.06
CA VAL A 194 6.41 2.98 8.97
C VAL A 194 6.93 2.52 10.32
N GLY A 195 6.90 1.21 10.58
CA GLY A 195 7.46 0.60 11.78
C GLY A 195 6.60 0.70 13.04
N GLY A 196 5.29 0.98 12.90
CA GLY A 196 4.30 0.94 13.97
C GLY A 196 3.51 -0.38 14.05
N GLU A 197 2.79 -0.64 15.15
CA GLU A 197 1.95 -1.86 15.33
C GLU A 197 0.69 -1.86 14.44
N ILE A 198 0.16 -0.67 14.15
CA ILE A 198 -0.87 -0.43 13.13
C ILE A 198 -0.35 0.74 12.32
N SER A 199 -0.10 0.53 11.04
CA SER A 199 0.16 1.65 10.14
C SER A 199 -1.16 2.15 9.56
N VAL A 200 -1.48 3.41 9.85
CA VAL A 200 -2.68 4.10 9.34
C VAL A 200 -2.25 5.43 8.75
N GLY A 201 -2.68 5.76 7.53
CA GLY A 201 -2.43 7.07 6.90
C GLY A 201 -3.14 8.28 7.54
N HIS A 202 -3.75 8.14 8.72
CA HIS A 202 -4.64 9.16 9.28
C HIS A 202 -4.02 10.01 10.41
N ARG A 203 -4.32 11.31 10.43
CA ARG A 203 -3.79 12.29 11.40
C ARG A 203 -4.12 12.02 12.87
N LEU A 204 -5.22 11.31 13.16
CA LEU A 204 -5.72 11.11 14.53
C LEU A 204 -5.17 9.86 15.23
N LEU A 205 -4.49 8.96 14.51
CA LEU A 205 -3.98 7.68 15.03
C LEU A 205 -2.45 7.57 14.84
N ARG A 206 -1.73 8.65 15.15
CA ARG A 206 -0.26 8.75 15.00
C ARG A 206 0.50 8.33 16.25
N GLY A 207 1.74 7.87 16.08
CA GLY A 207 2.73 7.86 17.17
C GLY A 207 3.40 6.51 17.48
N SER A 208 3.24 5.50 16.63
CA SER A 208 3.93 4.22 16.80
C SER A 208 5.08 3.99 15.80
N GLY A 209 5.14 4.78 14.71
CA GLY A 209 6.17 4.66 13.68
C GLY A 209 6.90 5.97 13.32
N HIS A 210 7.69 5.90 12.26
CA HIS A 210 8.34 7.06 11.64
C HIS A 210 7.48 7.60 10.50
N ILE A 211 7.26 8.91 10.47
CA ILE A 211 6.45 9.56 9.45
C ILE A 211 7.24 9.64 8.14
N LEU A 212 6.63 9.19 7.06
CA LEU A 212 7.02 9.39 5.68
C LEU A 212 6.05 10.36 5.03
N ARG A 213 6.58 11.34 4.30
CA ARG A 213 5.76 12.29 3.53
C ARG A 213 5.98 12.02 2.05
N VAL A 214 5.41 10.90 1.60
CA VAL A 214 5.39 10.47 0.20
C VAL A 214 3.93 10.17 -0.18
N PRO A 215 3.46 10.62 -1.36
CA PRO A 215 2.14 10.26 -1.85
C PRO A 215 2.00 8.74 -1.88
N SER A 216 0.99 8.22 -1.19
CA SER A 216 0.73 6.79 -1.08
C SER A 216 -0.76 6.53 -1.21
N ILE A 217 -1.14 5.38 -1.77
CA ILE A 217 -2.51 4.88 -1.66
C ILE A 217 -2.82 4.74 -0.17
N ASP A 218 -4.01 5.20 0.22
CA ASP A 218 -4.41 5.26 1.62
C ASP A 218 -4.77 3.86 2.14
N LEU A 219 -3.77 3.21 2.73
CA LEU A 219 -3.82 1.85 3.25
C LEU A 219 -3.88 1.86 4.77
N ALA A 220 -4.59 0.88 5.34
CA ALA A 220 -4.43 0.46 6.72
C ALA A 220 -3.87 -0.96 6.78
N GLU A 221 -2.90 -1.18 7.65
CA GLU A 221 -2.28 -2.47 7.85
C GLU A 221 -2.50 -2.98 9.28
N VAL A 222 -2.71 -4.29 9.39
CA VAL A 222 -2.69 -5.01 10.66
C VAL A 222 -1.83 -6.26 10.54
N GLY A 223 -1.08 -6.58 11.60
CA GLY A 223 -0.33 -7.83 11.75
C GLY A 223 -1.24 -9.04 11.92
N ALA A 224 -1.98 -9.39 10.87
CA ALA A 224 -2.91 -10.50 10.80
C ALA A 224 -2.85 -11.17 9.41
N GLY A 225 -1.95 -12.13 9.24
CA GLY A 225 -1.91 -13.04 8.09
C GLY A 225 -2.10 -14.52 8.48
N GLY A 226 -2.03 -15.42 7.51
CA GLY A 226 -2.21 -16.88 7.72
C GLY A 226 -1.18 -17.50 8.69
N GLY A 227 0.06 -17.01 8.68
CA GLY A 227 1.11 -17.41 9.62
C GLY A 227 1.10 -16.64 10.95
N SER A 228 0.08 -15.85 11.26
CA SER A 228 0.01 -15.16 12.56
C SER A 228 -0.07 -16.18 13.69
N ILE A 229 0.81 -16.03 14.68
CA ILE A 229 0.93 -16.96 15.79
C ILE A 229 -0.20 -16.71 16.79
N ALA A 230 -0.88 -17.78 17.17
CA ALA A 230 -1.87 -17.83 18.24
C ALA A 230 -1.19 -18.27 19.55
N VAL A 231 -1.36 -17.47 20.60
CA VAL A 231 -0.76 -17.72 21.91
C VAL A 231 -1.73 -17.36 23.03
N VAL A 232 -1.69 -18.13 24.11
CA VAL A 232 -2.38 -17.79 25.35
C VAL A 232 -1.40 -17.03 26.24
N ASP A 233 -1.74 -15.77 26.55
CA ASP A 233 -0.86 -14.94 27.38
C ASP A 233 -0.93 -15.36 28.87
N ARG A 234 -0.06 -14.77 29.70
CA ARG A 234 0.02 -15.08 31.13
C ARG A 234 -1.28 -14.80 31.90
N SER A 235 -2.21 -14.03 31.33
CA SER A 235 -3.52 -13.73 31.92
C SER A 235 -4.59 -14.76 31.53
N GLY A 236 -4.26 -15.76 30.71
CA GLY A 236 -5.21 -16.72 30.17
C GLY A 236 -6.03 -16.18 29.00
N SER A 237 -5.56 -15.12 28.34
CA SER A 237 -6.25 -14.52 27.19
C SER A 237 -5.61 -15.00 25.88
N LEU A 238 -6.45 -15.46 24.94
CA LEU A 238 -6.01 -15.79 23.58
C LEU A 238 -5.63 -14.51 22.82
N ARG A 239 -4.46 -14.53 22.18
CA ARG A 239 -3.98 -13.51 21.25
C ARG A 239 -3.58 -14.15 19.93
N VAL A 240 -3.79 -13.45 18.82
CA VAL A 240 -3.34 -13.86 17.49
C VAL A 240 -2.59 -12.69 16.87
N GLY A 241 -1.33 -12.92 16.50
CA GLY A 241 -0.42 -11.86 16.07
C GLY A 241 0.07 -10.96 17.23
N PRO A 242 0.90 -9.94 16.94
CA PRO A 242 1.38 -9.55 15.61
C PRO A 242 2.54 -10.41 15.09
N GLN A 243 3.10 -11.30 15.92
CA GLN A 243 4.17 -12.20 15.50
C GLN A 243 3.67 -13.19 14.45
N SER A 244 4.52 -13.48 13.47
CA SER A 244 4.23 -14.42 12.38
C SER A 244 5.32 -15.48 12.27
N SER A 245 4.92 -16.70 11.92
CA SER A 245 5.81 -17.81 11.59
C SER A 245 6.49 -17.67 10.22
N GLY A 246 6.09 -16.66 9.42
CA GLY A 246 6.55 -16.47 8.05
C GLY A 246 6.28 -17.70 7.17
N ALA A 247 7.10 -17.90 6.14
CA ALA A 247 7.08 -19.12 5.32
C ALA A 247 7.97 -20.23 5.90
N ILE A 248 9.08 -19.86 6.56
CA ILE A 248 10.01 -20.77 7.26
C ILE A 248 10.32 -20.14 8.62
N PRO A 249 10.06 -20.82 9.75
CA PRO A 249 9.66 -22.23 9.87
C PRO A 249 8.20 -22.52 9.48
N GLY A 250 7.39 -21.48 9.24
CA GLY A 250 6.03 -21.60 8.73
C GLY A 250 4.99 -22.11 9.75
N PRO A 251 3.71 -22.15 9.39
CA PRO A 251 2.67 -22.90 10.08
C PRO A 251 3.11 -24.34 10.40
N ALA A 252 2.64 -24.91 11.51
CA ALA A 252 3.02 -26.26 11.91
C ALA A 252 2.66 -27.30 10.84
N CYS A 253 1.51 -27.11 10.18
CA CYS A 253 1.05 -27.97 9.09
C CYS A 253 1.99 -28.02 7.88
N TYR A 254 2.90 -27.04 7.70
CA TYR A 254 3.80 -26.99 6.54
C TYR A 254 4.96 -28.00 6.61
N ARG A 255 5.19 -28.65 7.77
CA ARG A 255 6.28 -29.61 7.96
C ARG A 255 7.70 -29.02 7.79
N LEU A 256 7.83 -27.69 7.94
CA LEU A 256 9.09 -26.96 7.79
C LEU A 256 9.77 -26.60 9.14
N GLY A 257 9.28 -27.21 10.23
CA GLY A 257 9.84 -27.05 11.58
C GLY A 257 9.06 -26.11 12.50
N GLY A 258 7.97 -25.50 12.03
CA GLY A 258 7.05 -24.71 12.85
C GLY A 258 6.36 -25.57 13.93
N GLN A 259 6.16 -24.99 15.11
CA GLN A 259 5.52 -25.66 16.25
C GLN A 259 4.44 -24.80 16.94
N ASP A 260 4.44 -23.49 16.66
CA ASP A 260 3.44 -22.58 17.16
C ASP A 260 2.12 -22.77 16.42
N ALA A 261 0.99 -22.62 17.11
CA ALA A 261 -0.31 -22.59 16.47
C ALA A 261 -0.44 -21.33 15.59
N THR A 262 -0.91 -21.46 14.36
CA THR A 262 -1.15 -20.32 13.46
C THR A 262 -2.59 -20.25 12.96
N VAL A 263 -2.93 -19.15 12.29
CA VAL A 263 -4.23 -18.99 11.62
C VAL A 263 -4.43 -20.04 10.53
N THR A 264 -3.39 -20.36 9.76
CA THR A 264 -3.43 -21.43 8.76
C THR A 264 -3.68 -22.79 9.41
N ASP A 265 -3.02 -23.10 10.53
CA ASP A 265 -3.27 -24.35 11.28
C ASP A 265 -4.74 -24.44 11.73
N ALA A 266 -5.29 -23.35 12.27
CA ALA A 266 -6.69 -23.28 12.66
C ALA A 266 -7.63 -23.48 11.46
N ASN A 267 -7.38 -22.84 10.32
CA ASN A 267 -8.20 -22.98 9.12
C ASN A 267 -8.15 -24.39 8.52
N VAL A 268 -7.02 -25.11 8.65
CA VAL A 268 -6.90 -26.54 8.30
C VAL A 268 -7.75 -27.40 9.25
N LEU A 269 -7.71 -27.12 10.55
CA LEU A 269 -8.50 -27.84 11.56
C LEU A 269 -10.00 -27.68 11.36
N LEU A 270 -10.43 -26.47 10.97
CA LEU A 270 -11.84 -26.14 10.71
C LEU A 270 -12.36 -26.71 9.39
N GLY A 271 -11.48 -27.26 8.55
CA GLY A 271 -11.83 -27.74 7.20
C GLY A 271 -12.01 -26.61 6.17
N PHE A 272 -11.71 -25.36 6.52
CA PHE A 272 -11.73 -24.27 5.54
C PHE A 272 -10.63 -24.43 4.49
N LEU A 273 -9.45 -24.89 4.91
CA LEU A 273 -8.37 -25.30 4.02
C LEU A 273 -8.31 -26.81 3.88
N ASN A 274 -7.73 -27.27 2.77
CA ASN A 274 -7.46 -28.68 2.54
C ASN A 274 -6.50 -29.24 3.60
N GLN A 275 -6.75 -30.46 4.05
CA GLN A 275 -6.04 -31.09 5.17
C GLN A 275 -4.80 -31.88 4.76
N LYS A 276 -4.55 -32.02 3.45
CA LYS A 276 -3.48 -32.86 2.89
C LYS A 276 -2.51 -32.08 2.03
N HIS A 277 -2.96 -31.02 1.36
CA HIS A 277 -2.10 -30.23 0.48
C HIS A 277 -2.57 -28.79 0.35
N LEU A 278 -1.68 -27.91 -0.09
CA LEU A 278 -1.95 -26.57 -0.61
C LEU A 278 -1.36 -26.47 -2.02
N LEU A 279 -1.47 -25.31 -2.67
CA LEU A 279 -0.91 -25.06 -4.00
C LEU A 279 -1.40 -26.06 -5.05
N GLY A 280 -2.71 -26.33 -5.07
CA GLY A 280 -3.33 -27.29 -6.00
C GLY A 280 -2.80 -28.73 -5.92
N GLY A 281 -2.10 -29.10 -4.85
CA GLY A 281 -1.49 -30.43 -4.67
C GLY A 281 0.03 -30.42 -4.61
N ASP A 282 0.67 -29.33 -5.02
CA ASP A 282 2.13 -29.25 -5.12
C ASP A 282 2.83 -29.10 -3.76
N PHE A 283 2.08 -28.76 -2.70
CA PHE A 283 2.61 -28.59 -1.36
C PHE A 283 1.89 -29.45 -0.33
N GLU A 284 2.46 -30.59 0.03
CA GLU A 284 1.91 -31.50 1.03
C GLU A 284 1.93 -30.87 2.44
N ILE A 285 0.82 -30.97 3.17
CA ILE A 285 0.69 -30.49 4.55
C ILE A 285 0.21 -31.61 5.48
N ASP A 286 0.36 -31.40 6.78
CA ASP A 286 -0.01 -32.35 7.83
C ASP A 286 -1.00 -31.73 8.83
N ALA A 287 -2.26 -32.16 8.75
CA ALA A 287 -3.32 -31.69 9.65
C ALA A 287 -3.15 -32.17 11.10
N ASP A 288 -2.42 -33.27 11.35
CA ASP A 288 -2.15 -33.73 12.71
C ASP A 288 -1.11 -32.84 13.41
N LEU A 289 -0.13 -32.31 12.65
CA LEU A 289 0.77 -31.27 13.17
C LEU A 289 0.03 -29.98 13.49
N ALA A 290 -0.90 -29.56 12.63
CA ALA A 290 -1.79 -28.44 12.90
C ALA A 290 -2.57 -28.66 14.21
N ARG A 291 -3.13 -29.86 14.39
CA ARG A 291 -3.93 -30.22 15.55
C ARG A 291 -3.11 -30.20 16.81
N LYS A 292 -1.92 -30.81 16.77
CA LYS A 292 -0.97 -30.80 17.87
C LYS A 292 -0.60 -29.38 18.28
N ALA A 293 -0.28 -28.51 17.32
CA ALA A 293 0.09 -27.13 17.61
C ALA A 293 -1.08 -26.37 18.27
N VAL A 294 -2.30 -26.46 17.74
CA VAL A 294 -3.48 -25.82 18.35
C VAL A 294 -3.77 -26.38 19.74
N SER A 295 -3.64 -27.70 19.93
CA SER A 295 -3.88 -28.35 21.22
C SER A 295 -2.86 -27.90 22.28
N ASP A 296 -1.57 -27.96 21.96
CA ASP A 296 -0.48 -27.66 22.89
C ASP A 296 -0.43 -26.16 23.24
N ASN A 297 -0.67 -25.26 22.28
CA ASN A 297 -0.49 -23.82 22.46
C ASN A 297 -1.75 -23.07 22.88
N VAL A 298 -2.95 -23.60 22.60
CA VAL A 298 -4.22 -22.88 22.83
C VAL A 298 -5.27 -23.72 23.55
N ALA A 299 -5.64 -24.89 23.01
CA ALA A 299 -6.77 -25.66 23.55
C ALA A 299 -6.50 -26.18 24.97
N GLY A 300 -5.32 -26.77 25.19
CA GLY A 300 -4.88 -27.25 26.50
C GLY A 300 -4.81 -26.13 27.56
N PRO A 301 -4.08 -25.02 27.30
CA PRO A 301 -4.01 -23.90 28.23
C PRO A 301 -5.36 -23.25 28.58
N LEU A 302 -6.35 -23.28 27.67
CA LEU A 302 -7.69 -22.72 27.90
C LEU A 302 -8.74 -23.77 28.32
N GLU A 303 -8.35 -25.04 28.47
CA GLU A 303 -9.23 -26.15 28.84
C GLU A 303 -10.46 -26.30 27.92
N MET A 304 -10.27 -26.15 26.61
CA MET A 304 -11.33 -26.29 25.59
C MET A 304 -10.99 -27.34 24.54
N SER A 305 -11.94 -27.68 23.66
CA SER A 305 -11.64 -28.59 22.56
C SER A 305 -10.77 -27.94 21.48
N ASP A 306 -9.98 -28.75 20.75
CA ASP A 306 -9.14 -28.27 19.65
C ASP A 306 -9.94 -27.48 18.59
N VAL A 307 -11.19 -27.90 18.33
CA VAL A 307 -12.07 -27.29 17.33
C VAL A 307 -12.59 -25.94 17.80
N GLU A 308 -12.95 -25.81 19.08
CA GLU A 308 -13.34 -24.54 19.68
C GLU A 308 -12.15 -23.56 19.71
N ALA A 309 -10.95 -24.06 20.04
CA ALA A 309 -9.72 -23.28 19.99
C ALA A 309 -9.42 -22.78 18.58
N ALA A 310 -9.48 -23.66 17.57
CA ALA A 310 -9.30 -23.28 16.17
C ALA A 310 -10.32 -22.24 15.70
N TYR A 311 -11.60 -22.42 16.05
CA TYR A 311 -12.65 -21.45 15.73
C TYR A 311 -12.42 -20.10 16.44
N GLY A 312 -11.93 -20.12 17.68
CA GLY A 312 -11.53 -18.94 18.43
C GLY A 312 -10.38 -18.17 17.75
N ILE A 313 -9.36 -18.87 17.25
CA ILE A 313 -8.26 -18.29 16.47
C ILE A 313 -8.80 -17.60 15.21
N HIS A 314 -9.62 -18.30 14.42
CA HIS A 314 -10.24 -17.76 13.21
C HIS A 314 -11.11 -16.52 13.50
N THR A 315 -11.90 -16.58 14.57
CA THR A 315 -12.76 -15.45 14.96
C THR A 315 -11.95 -14.24 15.42
N LEU A 316 -10.88 -14.47 16.18
CA LEU A 316 -10.04 -13.40 16.70
C LEU A 316 -9.23 -12.72 15.59
N VAL A 317 -8.68 -13.48 14.63
CA VAL A 317 -7.99 -12.86 13.48
C VAL A 317 -8.96 -12.05 12.62
N ASN A 318 -10.20 -12.50 12.41
CA ASN A 318 -11.23 -11.71 11.74
C ASN A 318 -11.55 -10.41 12.50
N SER A 319 -11.66 -10.47 13.82
CA SER A 319 -11.86 -9.27 14.65
C SER A 319 -10.70 -8.28 14.51
N ASN A 320 -9.45 -8.78 14.44
CA ASN A 320 -8.27 -7.96 14.21
C ASN A 320 -8.28 -7.29 12.83
N MET A 321 -8.57 -8.05 11.77
CA MET A 321 -8.69 -7.52 10.40
C MET A 321 -9.86 -6.54 10.25
N GLY A 322 -10.96 -6.76 10.96
CA GLY A 322 -12.09 -5.83 11.02
C GLY A 322 -11.70 -4.44 11.51
N ARG A 323 -10.65 -4.31 12.34
CA ARG A 323 -10.10 -3.00 12.74
C ARG A 323 -9.46 -2.26 11.57
N ALA A 324 -8.69 -2.94 10.71
CA ALA A 324 -8.10 -2.32 9.52
C ALA A 324 -9.19 -1.82 8.56
N LEU A 325 -10.22 -2.61 8.31
CA LEU A 325 -11.36 -2.21 7.48
C LEU A 325 -12.12 -1.02 8.08
N ARG A 326 -12.32 -0.97 9.41
CA ARG A 326 -12.93 0.19 10.10
C ARG A 326 -12.06 1.44 10.04
N ALA A 327 -10.74 1.28 10.12
CA ALA A 327 -9.78 2.39 10.07
C ALA A 327 -9.80 3.13 8.71
N VAL A 328 -10.07 2.41 7.61
CA VAL A 328 -10.25 3.02 6.28
C VAL A 328 -11.69 3.46 5.98
N SER A 329 -12.66 3.10 6.83
CA SER A 329 -14.08 3.40 6.60
C SER A 329 -14.73 4.19 7.75
N SER A 330 -15.33 3.51 8.73
CA SER A 330 -16.14 4.12 9.79
C SER A 330 -15.39 5.14 10.63
N GLU A 331 -14.10 4.91 10.92
CA GLU A 331 -13.27 5.86 11.67
C GLU A 331 -13.01 7.16 10.89
N ARG A 332 -13.30 7.15 9.58
CA ARG A 332 -13.23 8.30 8.67
C ARG A 332 -14.63 8.80 8.26
N GLY A 333 -15.66 8.42 9.00
CA GLY A 333 -17.04 8.85 8.75
C GLY A 333 -17.72 8.17 7.55
N ARG A 334 -17.16 7.08 7.02
CA ARG A 334 -17.72 6.34 5.87
C ARG A 334 -18.51 5.12 6.33
N ASP A 335 -19.69 4.92 5.76
CA ASP A 335 -20.55 3.76 6.04
C ASP A 335 -20.08 2.53 5.23
N PRO A 336 -19.54 1.47 5.86
CA PRO A 336 -19.03 0.29 5.16
C PRO A 336 -20.09 -0.41 4.30
N ARG A 337 -21.37 -0.28 4.64
CA ARG A 337 -22.50 -0.92 3.92
C ARG A 337 -22.69 -0.40 2.50
N ARG A 338 -22.08 0.74 2.17
CA ARG A 338 -22.08 1.33 0.83
C ARG A 338 -21.05 0.72 -0.11
N PHE A 339 -20.14 -0.11 0.41
CA PHE A 339 -19.04 -0.69 -0.33
C PHE A 339 -19.27 -2.18 -0.57
N ASP A 340 -18.81 -2.67 -1.71
CA ASP A 340 -18.59 -4.09 -1.92
C ASP A 340 -17.17 -4.46 -1.47
N LEU A 341 -17.01 -5.63 -0.85
CA LEU A 341 -15.69 -6.10 -0.41
C LEU A 341 -15.02 -6.88 -1.54
N ILE A 342 -13.92 -6.38 -2.09
CA ILE A 342 -13.03 -7.18 -2.93
C ILE A 342 -11.90 -7.75 -2.08
N THR A 343 -11.69 -9.05 -2.16
CA THR A 343 -10.68 -9.75 -1.36
C THR A 343 -9.71 -10.50 -2.24
N PHE A 344 -8.44 -10.43 -1.88
CA PHE A 344 -7.34 -11.11 -2.55
C PHE A 344 -6.21 -11.38 -1.55
N GLY A 345 -5.07 -11.87 -2.04
CA GLY A 345 -4.08 -12.56 -1.25
C GLY A 345 -4.53 -14.00 -0.97
N GLY A 346 -3.56 -14.92 -0.81
CA GLY A 346 -3.87 -16.36 -0.74
C GLY A 346 -4.73 -16.78 0.46
N SER A 347 -4.86 -15.93 1.48
CA SER A 347 -5.70 -16.19 2.66
C SER A 347 -6.94 -15.31 2.72
N GLY A 348 -7.04 -14.23 1.94
CA GLY A 348 -8.17 -13.29 1.99
C GLY A 348 -9.54 -13.95 1.82
N PRO A 349 -9.74 -14.73 0.73
CA PRO A 349 -11.05 -15.34 0.44
C PRO A 349 -11.57 -16.31 1.51
N VAL A 350 -10.71 -16.89 2.35
CA VAL A 350 -11.12 -17.74 3.49
C VAL A 350 -11.84 -16.94 4.57
N HIS A 351 -11.43 -15.68 4.76
CA HIS A 351 -11.92 -14.82 5.86
C HIS A 351 -12.98 -13.81 5.40
N ALA A 352 -13.20 -13.70 4.09
CA ALA A 352 -13.93 -12.61 3.47
C ALA A 352 -15.38 -12.47 3.94
N VAL A 353 -16.13 -13.57 4.00
CA VAL A 353 -17.54 -13.53 4.41
C VAL A 353 -17.69 -13.16 5.89
N GLY A 354 -16.83 -13.68 6.76
CA GLY A 354 -16.85 -13.32 8.18
C GLY A 354 -16.59 -11.82 8.41
N LEU A 355 -15.72 -11.22 7.60
CA LEU A 355 -15.45 -9.79 7.63
C LEU A 355 -16.60 -8.97 7.03
N ALA A 356 -17.18 -9.43 5.93
CA ALA A 356 -18.34 -8.79 5.31
C ALA A 356 -19.53 -8.76 6.27
N GLU A 357 -19.84 -9.86 6.95
CA GLU A 357 -20.89 -9.93 7.96
C GLU A 357 -20.63 -8.99 9.15
N MET A 358 -19.38 -8.87 9.59
CA MET A 358 -19.00 -7.97 10.70
C MET A 358 -19.21 -6.48 10.39
N LEU A 359 -19.21 -6.13 9.09
CA LEU A 359 -19.36 -4.76 8.60
C LEU A 359 -20.71 -4.52 7.89
N ASP A 360 -21.61 -5.49 7.93
CA ASP A 360 -22.89 -5.47 7.21
C ASP A 360 -22.74 -5.24 5.69
N ILE A 361 -21.63 -5.70 5.10
CA ILE A 361 -21.41 -5.72 3.66
C ILE A 361 -22.18 -6.90 3.05
N SER A 362 -22.96 -6.62 2.01
CA SER A 362 -23.88 -7.61 1.41
C SER A 362 -23.28 -8.42 0.28
N ARG A 363 -22.17 -7.94 -0.32
CA ARG A 363 -21.55 -8.52 -1.51
C ARG A 363 -20.03 -8.55 -1.38
N VAL A 364 -19.45 -9.69 -1.73
CA VAL A 364 -17.99 -9.91 -1.78
C VAL A 364 -17.60 -10.32 -3.19
N VAL A 365 -16.46 -9.82 -3.67
CA VAL A 365 -15.86 -10.16 -4.96
C VAL A 365 -14.52 -10.84 -4.71
N VAL A 366 -14.35 -12.06 -5.23
CA VAL A 366 -13.06 -12.76 -5.26
C VAL A 366 -12.58 -12.84 -6.71
N PRO A 367 -11.54 -12.09 -7.10
CA PRO A 367 -11.04 -12.12 -8.46
C PRO A 367 -10.39 -13.47 -8.78
N PRO A 368 -10.22 -13.80 -10.08
CA PRO A 368 -9.38 -14.92 -10.49
C PRO A 368 -7.94 -14.75 -10.00
N PHE A 369 -7.29 -15.87 -9.68
CA PHE A 369 -5.94 -15.89 -9.14
C PHE A 369 -5.76 -14.94 -7.95
N PRO A 370 -6.63 -15.03 -6.92
CA PRO A 370 -6.63 -14.07 -5.82
C PRO A 370 -5.29 -14.08 -5.06
N GLY A 371 -4.58 -15.20 -5.02
CA GLY A 371 -3.28 -15.32 -4.36
C GLY A 371 -2.17 -14.51 -5.03
N VAL A 372 -2.31 -14.19 -6.32
CA VAL A 372 -1.37 -13.37 -7.09
C VAL A 372 -1.99 -12.09 -7.66
N PHE A 373 -3.17 -11.68 -7.18
CA PHE A 373 -3.91 -10.55 -7.76
C PHE A 373 -3.12 -9.23 -7.81
N SER A 374 -2.19 -9.00 -6.86
CA SER A 374 -1.32 -7.82 -6.89
C SER A 374 -0.44 -7.76 -8.14
N SER A 375 -0.07 -8.89 -8.76
CA SER A 375 0.66 -8.89 -10.04
C SER A 375 -0.21 -8.40 -11.19
N PHE A 376 -1.53 -8.62 -11.14
CA PHE A 376 -2.44 -8.02 -12.11
C PHE A 376 -2.46 -6.49 -12.00
N GLY A 377 -2.41 -5.96 -10.78
CA GLY A 377 -2.19 -4.54 -10.52
C GLY A 377 -0.92 -3.99 -11.17
N LEU A 378 0.21 -4.70 -11.06
CA LEU A 378 1.47 -4.34 -11.72
C LEU A 378 1.33 -4.26 -13.24
N LEU A 379 0.57 -5.18 -13.83
CA LEU A 379 0.34 -5.21 -15.28
C LEU A 379 -0.43 -3.98 -15.75
N VAL A 380 -1.47 -3.56 -15.03
CA VAL A 380 -2.40 -2.51 -15.48
C VAL A 380 -2.00 -1.10 -15.07
N ALA A 381 -1.03 -0.94 -14.17
CA ALA A 381 -0.59 0.35 -13.66
C ALA A 381 0.15 1.21 -14.70
N ASP A 382 -0.15 2.51 -14.72
CA ASP A 382 0.56 3.47 -15.58
C ASP A 382 1.90 3.89 -14.98
N VAL A 383 2.81 4.34 -15.84
CA VAL A 383 4.03 5.02 -15.38
C VAL A 383 3.64 6.38 -14.83
N GLU A 384 4.08 6.73 -13.63
CA GLU A 384 3.67 7.96 -12.96
C GLU A 384 4.83 8.58 -12.18
N HIS A 385 5.11 9.86 -12.44
CA HIS A 385 6.14 10.65 -11.76
C HIS A 385 5.53 11.84 -11.06
N HIS A 386 5.91 12.06 -9.80
CA HIS A 386 5.44 13.17 -8.98
C HIS A 386 6.55 14.21 -8.81
N PHE A 387 6.23 15.44 -9.18
CA PHE A 387 7.08 16.61 -8.96
C PHE A 387 6.36 17.56 -8.03
N VAL A 388 7.02 17.93 -6.94
CA VAL A 388 6.52 18.91 -5.98
C VAL A 388 7.53 20.01 -5.79
N GLN A 389 7.05 21.24 -5.63
CA GLN A 389 7.88 22.35 -5.22
C GLN A 389 7.09 23.29 -4.30
N THR A 390 7.66 23.64 -3.15
CA THR A 390 7.10 24.68 -2.29
C THR A 390 7.10 26.03 -3.02
N TYR A 391 5.95 26.69 -3.03
CA TYR A 391 5.76 28.04 -3.54
C TYR A 391 4.87 28.82 -2.56
N TYR A 392 5.49 29.23 -1.45
CA TYR A 392 4.81 29.78 -0.28
C TYR A 392 4.47 31.27 -0.47
N LYS A 393 3.31 31.58 -1.08
CA LYS A 393 2.83 32.94 -1.35
C LYS A 393 1.35 33.14 -1.03
N THR A 394 1.00 34.27 -0.42
CA THR A 394 -0.41 34.69 -0.35
C THR A 394 -0.91 35.00 -1.76
N PHE A 395 -2.21 34.88 -1.99
CA PHE A 395 -2.79 35.17 -3.30
C PHE A 395 -2.70 36.65 -3.68
N ASP A 396 -2.57 37.53 -2.69
CA ASP A 396 -2.30 38.96 -2.88
C ASP A 396 -0.84 39.23 -3.32
N GLU A 397 0.12 38.42 -2.85
CA GLU A 397 1.52 38.47 -3.25
C GLU A 397 1.83 37.64 -4.52
N LEU A 398 0.84 36.92 -5.04
CA LEU A 398 1.02 35.94 -6.11
C LEU A 398 1.31 36.64 -7.44
N ASP A 399 2.55 36.54 -7.91
CA ASP A 399 2.90 36.85 -9.29
C ASP A 399 2.52 35.68 -10.20
N ILE A 400 1.51 35.91 -11.04
CA ILE A 400 0.98 34.94 -12.00
C ILE A 400 2.06 34.52 -13.01
N ASN A 401 2.93 35.44 -13.44
CA ASN A 401 3.99 35.11 -14.40
C ASN A 401 5.06 34.22 -13.75
N ALA A 402 5.39 34.48 -12.48
CA ALA A 402 6.33 33.65 -11.73
C ALA A 402 5.77 32.24 -11.48
N LEU A 403 4.48 32.12 -11.13
CA LEU A 403 3.81 30.84 -11.00
C LEU A 403 3.75 30.09 -12.35
N ALA A 404 3.46 30.81 -13.44
CA ALA A 404 3.46 30.25 -14.79
C ALA A 404 4.84 29.70 -15.18
N ALA A 405 5.91 30.44 -14.91
CA ALA A 405 7.27 30.01 -15.17
C ALA A 405 7.64 28.75 -14.35
N LEU A 406 7.24 28.70 -13.08
CA LEU A 406 7.42 27.53 -12.22
C LEU A 406 6.69 26.30 -12.76
N LEU A 407 5.39 26.44 -13.06
CA LEU A 407 4.58 25.34 -13.61
C LEU A 407 5.13 24.84 -14.95
N ASN A 408 5.49 25.74 -15.86
CA ASN A 408 6.10 25.37 -17.14
C ASN A 408 7.39 24.56 -16.95
N LYS A 409 8.22 24.94 -15.97
CA LYS A 409 9.43 24.17 -15.63
C LYS A 409 9.07 22.75 -15.17
N LEU A 410 8.11 22.59 -14.26
CA LEU A 410 7.71 21.28 -13.73
C LEU A 410 7.02 20.41 -14.80
N TRP A 411 6.17 21.02 -15.64
CA TRP A 411 5.55 20.33 -16.78
C TRP A 411 6.58 19.81 -17.76
N GLU A 412 7.59 20.62 -18.08
CA GLU A 412 8.66 20.20 -18.99
C GLU A 412 9.57 19.13 -18.38
N GLN A 413 9.84 19.21 -17.07
CA GLN A 413 10.54 18.13 -16.35
C GLN A 413 9.79 16.80 -16.47
N GLY A 414 8.47 16.79 -16.22
CA GLY A 414 7.64 15.60 -16.36
C GLY A 414 7.64 15.05 -17.79
N ARG A 415 7.44 15.91 -18.80
CA ARG A 415 7.48 15.49 -20.21
C ARG A 415 8.84 14.96 -20.63
N SER A 416 9.92 15.60 -20.20
CA SER A 416 11.28 15.15 -20.50
C SER A 416 11.57 13.79 -19.88
N GLN A 417 11.11 13.53 -18.66
CA GLN A 417 11.23 12.24 -18.00
C GLN A 417 10.49 11.15 -18.79
N LEU A 418 9.22 11.41 -19.17
CA LEU A 418 8.43 10.47 -19.95
C LEU A 418 9.04 10.18 -21.34
N ARG A 419 9.63 11.18 -22.01
CA ARG A 419 10.37 10.95 -23.26
C ARG A 419 11.58 10.06 -23.08
N ALA A 420 12.35 10.26 -22.00
CA ALA A 420 13.51 9.43 -21.69
C ALA A 420 13.12 7.96 -21.45
N GLU A 421 11.88 7.72 -21.03
CA GLU A 421 11.30 6.40 -20.79
C GLU A 421 10.57 5.82 -22.00
N GLY A 422 10.61 6.50 -23.16
CA GLY A 422 10.06 6.01 -24.42
C GLY A 422 8.58 6.30 -24.65
N PHE A 423 8.00 7.26 -23.91
CA PHE A 423 6.63 7.74 -24.18
C PHE A 423 6.66 8.93 -25.14
N ASP A 424 5.93 8.83 -26.24
CA ASP A 424 5.71 9.95 -27.17
C ASP A 424 4.86 11.05 -26.51
N ASP A 425 5.02 12.29 -26.95
CA ASP A 425 4.30 13.45 -26.39
C ASP A 425 2.76 13.28 -26.41
N SER A 426 2.20 12.54 -27.38
CA SER A 426 0.75 12.26 -27.44
C SER A 426 0.26 11.28 -26.37
N ARG A 427 1.17 10.59 -25.69
CA ARG A 427 0.91 9.63 -24.61
C ARG A 427 1.28 10.18 -23.23
N HIS A 428 1.55 11.48 -23.13
CA HIS A 428 1.77 12.14 -21.85
C HIS A 428 0.46 12.69 -21.32
N GLU A 429 0.07 12.28 -20.13
CA GLU A 429 -0.95 12.95 -19.34
C GLU A 429 -0.26 13.75 -18.23
N ILE A 430 -0.55 15.05 -18.14
CA ILE A 430 -0.01 15.95 -17.11
C ILE A 430 -1.17 16.46 -16.26
N VAL A 431 -1.18 16.07 -14.99
CA VAL A 431 -2.16 16.54 -13.99
C VAL A 431 -1.46 17.52 -13.06
N THR A 432 -2.11 18.64 -12.75
CA THR A 432 -1.55 19.67 -11.87
C THR A 432 -2.48 19.86 -10.67
N GLN A 433 -1.89 20.00 -9.49
CA GLN A 433 -2.60 20.25 -8.24
C GLN A 433 -1.86 21.31 -7.43
N LEU A 434 -2.60 22.03 -6.58
CA LEU A 434 -2.05 23.03 -5.68
C LEU A 434 -2.41 22.69 -4.23
N ASP A 435 -1.43 22.76 -3.33
CA ASP A 435 -1.69 22.70 -1.89
C ASP A 435 -1.93 24.11 -1.37
N MET A 436 -3.12 24.35 -0.83
CA MET A 436 -3.58 25.68 -0.42
C MET A 436 -4.23 25.65 0.95
N LYS A 437 -4.27 26.82 1.59
CA LYS A 437 -4.97 27.01 2.87
C LYS A 437 -5.51 28.43 2.98
N TYR A 438 -6.44 28.65 3.90
CA TYR A 438 -6.74 30.02 4.31
C TYR A 438 -5.54 30.60 5.07
N GLU A 439 -5.34 31.90 4.95
CA GLU A 439 -4.28 32.61 5.65
C GLU A 439 -4.46 32.45 7.16
N GLY A 440 -3.36 32.16 7.86
CA GLY A 440 -3.38 31.86 9.30
C GLY A 440 -3.75 30.41 9.66
N GLN A 441 -4.25 29.59 8.73
CA GLN A 441 -4.41 28.16 8.97
C GLN A 441 -3.06 27.44 8.99
N VAL A 442 -3.02 26.33 9.72
CA VAL A 442 -1.85 25.46 9.81
C VAL A 442 -1.86 24.42 8.67
N SER A 443 -2.99 23.77 8.45
CA SER A 443 -3.15 22.67 7.48
C SER A 443 -3.58 23.17 6.11
N ASP A 444 -3.02 22.55 5.08
CA ASP A 444 -3.37 22.70 3.67
C ASP A 444 -4.29 21.59 3.15
N LEU A 445 -4.99 21.89 2.05
CA LEU A 445 -5.77 20.99 1.20
C LEU A 445 -5.21 21.02 -0.22
N THR A 446 -5.21 19.87 -0.88
CA THR A 446 -4.79 19.73 -2.27
C THR A 446 -6.00 19.87 -3.19
N VAL A 447 -5.91 20.78 -4.16
CA VAL A 447 -7.01 21.07 -5.11
C VAL A 447 -6.52 20.96 -6.56
N PRO A 448 -7.38 20.54 -7.49
CA PRO A 448 -7.01 20.43 -8.90
C PRO A 448 -6.72 21.81 -9.50
N PHE A 449 -5.68 21.86 -10.34
CA PHE A 449 -5.39 23.02 -11.18
C PHE A 449 -5.91 22.74 -12.61
N PRO A 450 -6.77 23.59 -13.17
CA PRO A 450 -7.30 23.39 -14.53
C PRO A 450 -6.20 23.33 -15.58
N SER A 451 -6.34 22.44 -16.56
CA SER A 451 -5.46 22.40 -17.73
C SER A 451 -5.53 23.72 -18.52
N GLY A 452 -4.40 24.26 -18.94
CA GLY A 452 -4.34 25.44 -19.81
C GLY A 452 -3.34 26.49 -19.33
N GLU A 453 -3.53 27.72 -19.81
CA GLU A 453 -2.65 28.85 -19.46
C GLU A 453 -2.86 29.31 -18.02
N VAL A 454 -1.75 29.59 -17.34
CA VAL A 454 -1.78 30.16 -15.98
C VAL A 454 -2.14 31.64 -16.07
N ASN A 455 -3.40 31.94 -15.76
CA ASN A 455 -3.96 33.29 -15.82
C ASN A 455 -4.97 33.53 -14.69
N ARG A 456 -5.48 34.76 -14.57
CA ARG A 456 -6.41 35.13 -13.49
C ARG A 456 -7.68 34.26 -13.46
N GLN A 457 -8.18 33.81 -14.61
CA GLN A 457 -9.35 32.94 -14.68
C GLN A 457 -9.06 31.57 -14.07
N THR A 458 -7.92 30.96 -14.39
CA THR A 458 -7.50 29.68 -13.77
C THR A 458 -7.29 29.81 -12.26
N ILE A 459 -6.71 30.91 -11.79
CA ILE A 459 -6.54 31.18 -10.36
C ILE A 459 -7.90 31.29 -9.65
N ASN A 460 -8.88 31.96 -10.24
CA ASN A 460 -10.23 32.03 -9.66
C ASN A 460 -10.93 30.66 -9.62
N ALA A 461 -10.71 29.81 -10.63
CA ALA A 461 -11.26 28.46 -10.65
C ALA A 461 -10.65 27.59 -9.54
N VAL A 462 -9.34 27.72 -9.29
CA VAL A 462 -8.66 27.05 -8.17
C VAL A 462 -9.23 27.49 -6.82
N ILE A 463 -9.46 28.80 -6.63
CA ILE A 463 -10.06 29.32 -5.39
C ILE A 463 -11.44 28.70 -5.15
N ALA A 464 -12.28 28.65 -6.20
CA ALA A 464 -13.61 28.04 -6.10
C ALA A 464 -13.51 26.54 -5.75
N ALA A 465 -12.59 25.80 -6.38
CA ALA A 465 -12.35 24.39 -6.06
C ALA A 465 -11.86 24.19 -4.62
N PHE A 466 -11.06 25.11 -4.08
CA PHE A 466 -10.62 25.09 -2.69
C PHE A 466 -11.76 25.34 -1.71
N ASP A 467 -12.62 26.33 -1.96
CA ASP A 467 -13.77 26.59 -1.10
C ASP A 467 -14.77 25.43 -1.10
N GLU A 468 -14.95 24.74 -2.23
CA GLU A 468 -15.76 23.52 -2.34
C GLU A 468 -15.12 22.35 -1.57
N GLU A 469 -13.83 22.11 -1.76
CA GLU A 469 -13.12 21.03 -1.10
C GLU A 469 -13.02 21.23 0.43
N HIS A 470 -12.88 22.47 0.88
CA HIS A 470 -12.90 22.81 2.30
C HIS A 470 -14.28 22.57 2.93
N ASP A 471 -15.36 22.91 2.24
CA ASP A 471 -16.73 22.61 2.68
C ASP A 471 -16.98 21.09 2.74
N ARG A 472 -16.53 20.35 1.73
CA ARG A 472 -16.60 18.89 1.69
C ARG A 472 -15.83 18.22 2.84
N SER A 473 -14.62 18.70 3.11
CA SER A 473 -13.73 18.10 4.12
C SER A 473 -14.06 18.51 5.56
N PHE A 474 -14.51 19.74 5.79
CA PHE A 474 -14.68 20.30 7.14
C PHE A 474 -16.12 20.76 7.47
N GLY A 475 -17.03 20.73 6.50
CA GLY A 475 -18.43 21.15 6.66
C GLY A 475 -18.65 22.66 6.69
N TYR A 476 -17.65 23.45 6.27
CA TYR A 476 -17.76 24.90 6.10
C TYR A 476 -16.70 25.40 5.12
N ASN A 477 -16.87 26.61 4.59
CA ASN A 477 -15.80 27.41 3.96
C ASN A 477 -15.78 28.83 4.55
N SER A 478 -14.76 29.63 4.22
CA SER A 478 -14.59 31.00 4.76
C SER A 478 -14.30 32.02 3.66
N PRO A 479 -15.28 32.30 2.77
CA PRO A 479 -15.10 33.22 1.66
C PRO A 479 -14.69 34.61 2.14
N GLY A 480 -13.71 35.21 1.47
CA GLY A 480 -13.17 36.53 1.83
C GLY A 480 -12.04 36.49 2.86
N THR A 481 -11.72 35.33 3.43
CA THR A 481 -10.42 35.12 4.11
C THR A 481 -9.33 35.04 3.04
N GLY A 482 -8.14 35.60 3.32
CA GLY A 482 -7.00 35.49 2.39
C GLY A 482 -6.65 34.03 2.11
N TYR A 483 -6.12 33.76 0.91
CA TYR A 483 -5.66 32.43 0.51
C TYR A 483 -4.13 32.40 0.49
N GLN A 484 -3.56 31.26 0.82
CA GLN A 484 -2.13 31.01 0.84
C GLN A 484 -1.83 29.75 0.03
N LEU A 485 -1.02 29.91 -1.01
CA LEU A 485 -0.42 28.79 -1.75
C LEU A 485 0.77 28.26 -0.95
N VAL A 486 0.89 26.94 -0.85
CA VAL A 486 1.94 26.24 -0.11
C VAL A 486 2.84 25.48 -1.07
N ASN A 487 2.29 24.57 -1.88
CA ASN A 487 3.04 23.78 -2.84
C ASN A 487 2.35 23.74 -4.21
N VAL A 488 3.16 23.56 -5.24
CA VAL A 488 2.73 23.20 -6.59
C VAL A 488 3.09 21.73 -6.83
N ARG A 489 2.13 20.94 -7.31
CA ARG A 489 2.30 19.52 -7.62
C ARG A 489 2.00 19.26 -9.09
N VAL A 490 2.89 18.55 -9.76
CA VAL A 490 2.73 18.08 -11.14
C VAL A 490 2.91 16.57 -11.16
N ILE A 491 1.91 15.87 -11.68
CA ILE A 491 1.91 14.43 -11.86
C ILE A 491 2.02 14.19 -13.37
N ALA A 492 3.08 13.50 -13.79
CA ALA A 492 3.30 13.15 -15.18
C ALA A 492 3.09 11.65 -15.38
N ARG A 493 2.15 11.29 -16.25
CA ARG A 493 1.75 9.91 -16.53
C ARG A 493 2.10 9.50 -17.95
N GLY A 494 2.75 8.36 -18.07
CA GLY A 494 3.03 7.69 -19.33
C GLY A 494 1.93 6.70 -19.66
N LEU A 495 1.06 7.05 -20.62
CA LEU A 495 -0.05 6.20 -21.03
C LEU A 495 0.44 5.08 -21.98
N PRO A 496 -0.09 3.85 -21.84
CA PRO A 496 0.25 2.75 -22.72
C PRO A 496 -0.36 2.97 -24.11
N GLU A 497 0.28 2.41 -25.15
CA GLU A 497 -0.22 2.48 -26.53
C GLU A 497 -1.57 1.77 -26.70
N SER A 498 -1.83 0.74 -25.89
CA SER A 498 -3.09 0.00 -25.86
C SER A 498 -3.53 -0.22 -24.41
N PRO A 499 -4.85 -0.31 -24.15
CA PRO A 499 -5.35 -0.66 -22.82
C PRO A 499 -4.74 -1.98 -22.35
N ARG A 500 -4.14 -1.97 -21.15
CA ARG A 500 -3.53 -3.19 -20.57
C ARG A 500 -4.56 -4.14 -19.97
N MET A 501 -5.79 -3.66 -19.76
CA MET A 501 -6.92 -4.50 -19.39
C MET A 501 -7.37 -5.36 -20.58
N PRO A 502 -7.35 -6.70 -20.47
CA PRO A 502 -7.82 -7.55 -21.55
C PRO A 502 -9.32 -7.36 -21.79
N GLU A 503 -9.78 -7.59 -23.03
CA GLU A 503 -11.21 -7.50 -23.37
C GLU A 503 -12.04 -8.69 -22.86
N ARG A 504 -11.39 -9.84 -22.69
CA ARG A 504 -11.96 -11.09 -22.20
C ARG A 504 -10.91 -11.83 -21.39
N LEU A 505 -11.34 -12.52 -20.33
CA LEU A 505 -10.53 -13.50 -19.64
C LEU A 505 -10.93 -14.90 -20.09
N GLU A 506 -9.93 -15.71 -20.45
CA GLU A 506 -10.10 -17.14 -20.67
C GLU A 506 -9.29 -17.88 -19.62
N LEU A 507 -9.98 -18.51 -18.67
CA LEU A 507 -9.32 -19.35 -17.69
C LEU A 507 -8.90 -20.66 -18.35
N PRO A 508 -7.70 -21.18 -18.04
CA PRO A 508 -7.33 -22.54 -18.41
C PRO A 508 -8.40 -23.51 -17.90
N THR A 509 -8.71 -24.54 -18.68
CA THR A 509 -9.54 -25.63 -18.17
C THR A 509 -8.82 -26.25 -16.97
N SER A 510 -9.43 -26.17 -15.79
CA SER A 510 -8.81 -26.70 -14.56
C SER A 510 -8.52 -28.19 -14.75
N SER A 511 -7.25 -28.57 -14.68
CA SER A 511 -6.80 -29.95 -14.56
C SER A 511 -6.58 -30.35 -13.11
N ILE A 512 -6.93 -29.48 -12.14
CA ILE A 512 -6.75 -29.73 -10.72
C ILE A 512 -7.72 -30.84 -10.33
N SER A 513 -7.18 -32.01 -9.99
CA SER A 513 -7.95 -33.07 -9.36
C SER A 513 -7.98 -32.78 -7.86
N PHE A 514 -9.13 -32.30 -7.37
CA PHE A 514 -9.29 -31.93 -5.95
C PHE A 514 -9.09 -33.10 -4.98
N GLY A 515 -9.03 -34.35 -5.47
CA GLY A 515 -8.92 -35.58 -4.67
C GLY A 515 -10.16 -35.87 -3.82
N GLU A 516 -10.66 -34.87 -3.11
CA GLU A 516 -11.86 -34.84 -2.28
C GLU A 516 -12.96 -34.02 -2.97
N THR A 517 -14.14 -34.63 -3.12
CA THR A 517 -15.34 -33.95 -3.66
C THR A 517 -16.25 -33.38 -2.56
N GLN A 518 -15.95 -33.71 -1.31
CA GLN A 518 -16.66 -33.28 -0.10
C GLN A 518 -15.65 -33.15 1.05
N ARG A 519 -15.89 -32.22 1.97
CA ARG A 519 -15.06 -32.00 3.16
C ARG A 519 -15.93 -31.70 4.38
N ASP A 520 -15.57 -32.23 5.54
CA ASP A 520 -16.20 -31.82 6.79
C ASP A 520 -15.66 -30.44 7.22
N VAL A 521 -16.56 -29.47 7.39
CA VAL A 521 -16.24 -28.08 7.71
C VAL A 521 -17.02 -27.64 8.95
N TYR A 522 -16.35 -26.98 9.89
CA TYR A 522 -16.97 -26.46 11.12
C TYR A 522 -17.29 -24.97 11.01
N PHE A 523 -18.59 -24.63 10.98
CA PHE A 523 -19.07 -23.24 10.85
C PHE A 523 -19.37 -22.56 12.20
N GLY A 524 -18.70 -22.98 13.27
CA GLY A 524 -18.88 -22.41 14.61
C GLY A 524 -19.97 -23.06 15.45
N PRO A 525 -20.11 -22.66 16.73
CA PRO A 525 -20.95 -23.35 17.71
C PRO A 525 -22.44 -23.38 17.37
N ASN A 526 -22.93 -22.39 16.63
CA ASN A 526 -24.34 -22.29 16.24
C ASN A 526 -24.73 -23.20 15.06
N ARG A 527 -23.75 -23.63 14.25
CA ARG A 527 -23.99 -24.39 13.02
C ARG A 527 -23.36 -25.78 13.05
N GLY A 528 -22.25 -25.94 13.75
CA GLY A 528 -21.54 -27.20 13.90
C GLY A 528 -20.82 -27.63 12.62
N TRP A 529 -20.57 -28.94 12.54
CA TRP A 529 -19.96 -29.59 11.38
C TRP A 529 -20.98 -29.79 10.27
N ALA A 530 -20.57 -29.55 9.03
CA ALA A 530 -21.32 -29.87 7.83
C ALA A 530 -20.40 -30.59 6.83
N ASN A 531 -20.95 -31.53 6.08
CA ASN A 531 -20.27 -32.13 4.94
C ASN A 531 -20.52 -31.23 3.72
N VAL A 532 -19.46 -30.62 3.21
CA VAL A 532 -19.53 -29.50 2.27
C VAL A 532 -18.92 -29.89 0.92
N PRO A 533 -19.60 -29.61 -0.21
CA PRO A 533 -19.01 -29.81 -1.53
C PRO A 533 -17.75 -28.97 -1.74
N VAL A 534 -16.75 -29.58 -2.37
CA VAL A 534 -15.52 -28.90 -2.81
C VAL A 534 -15.56 -28.85 -4.33
N VAL A 535 -15.47 -27.65 -4.91
CA VAL A 535 -15.58 -27.42 -6.35
C VAL A 535 -14.49 -26.49 -6.86
N ASP A 536 -14.26 -26.48 -8.17
CA ASP A 536 -13.49 -25.41 -8.81
C ASP A 536 -14.35 -24.18 -9.09
N ARG A 537 -13.67 -23.06 -9.37
CA ARG A 537 -14.30 -21.81 -9.84
C ARG A 537 -15.17 -22.01 -11.09
N GLY A 538 -14.78 -22.89 -12.01
CA GLY A 538 -15.50 -23.14 -13.26
C GLY A 538 -16.89 -23.75 -13.04
N SER A 539 -17.06 -24.49 -11.95
CA SER A 539 -18.31 -25.15 -11.54
C SER A 539 -19.40 -24.14 -11.13
N LEU A 540 -19.01 -22.90 -10.83
CA LEU A 540 -19.93 -21.80 -10.52
C LEU A 540 -20.45 -21.08 -11.78
N ALA A 541 -20.00 -21.46 -12.97
CA ALA A 541 -20.41 -20.82 -14.20
C ALA A 541 -21.88 -21.11 -14.55
N GLY A 542 -22.64 -20.05 -14.82
CA GLY A 542 -23.98 -20.13 -15.40
C GLY A 542 -25.14 -20.29 -14.43
N ALA A 543 -24.90 -20.53 -13.14
CA ALA A 543 -25.95 -20.60 -12.13
C ALA A 543 -25.47 -20.16 -10.73
N THR A 544 -26.40 -19.70 -9.91
CA THR A 544 -26.17 -19.42 -8.49
C THR A 544 -26.10 -20.72 -7.70
N SER A 545 -25.00 -20.89 -6.96
CA SER A 545 -24.79 -22.00 -6.03
C SER A 545 -25.05 -21.51 -4.61
N GLU A 546 -25.93 -22.18 -3.88
CA GLU A 546 -26.21 -21.90 -2.48
C GLU A 546 -25.13 -22.53 -1.58
N GLY A 547 -24.69 -21.81 -0.55
CA GLY A 547 -23.78 -22.35 0.46
C GLY A 547 -24.48 -23.35 1.40
N PRO A 548 -23.73 -24.21 2.11
CA PRO A 548 -22.28 -24.20 2.22
C PRO A 548 -21.56 -24.79 1.01
N LEU A 549 -20.46 -24.18 0.60
CA LEU A 549 -19.60 -24.61 -0.50
C LEU A 549 -18.15 -24.17 -0.23
N ILE A 550 -17.17 -25.00 -0.60
CA ILE A 550 -15.76 -24.61 -0.68
C ILE A 550 -15.37 -24.54 -2.16
N VAL A 551 -14.79 -23.42 -2.56
CA VAL A 551 -14.19 -23.26 -3.89
C VAL A 551 -12.68 -23.32 -3.73
N GLU A 552 -12.04 -24.34 -4.29
CA GLU A 552 -10.60 -24.49 -4.26
C GLU A 552 -9.96 -24.08 -5.58
N GLU A 553 -8.86 -23.35 -5.46
CA GLU A 553 -8.02 -22.92 -6.56
C GLU A 553 -6.57 -23.26 -6.22
N TYR A 554 -5.69 -23.13 -7.21
CA TYR A 554 -4.26 -23.37 -6.98
C TYR A 554 -3.71 -22.45 -5.89
N ASP A 555 -4.04 -21.16 -5.90
CA ASP A 555 -3.42 -20.14 -5.08
C ASP A 555 -4.27 -19.64 -3.90
N SER A 556 -5.49 -20.17 -3.71
CA SER A 556 -6.40 -19.75 -2.64
C SER A 556 -7.59 -20.71 -2.45
N THR A 557 -8.31 -20.52 -1.34
CA THR A 557 -9.59 -21.18 -1.07
C THR A 557 -10.65 -20.15 -0.71
N THR A 558 -11.82 -20.20 -1.36
CA THR A 558 -12.97 -19.36 -1.02
C THR A 558 -13.98 -20.17 -0.22
N VAL A 559 -14.37 -19.66 0.96
CA VAL A 559 -15.39 -20.28 1.81
C VAL A 559 -16.73 -19.58 1.58
N VAL A 560 -17.73 -20.34 1.13
CA VAL A 560 -19.12 -19.88 1.02
C VAL A 560 -19.90 -20.51 2.17
N PRO A 561 -20.14 -19.79 3.29
CA PRO A 561 -20.85 -20.37 4.43
C PRO A 561 -22.35 -20.46 4.16
N PRO A 562 -23.11 -21.17 5.00
CA PRO A 562 -24.58 -21.17 4.90
C PRO A 562 -25.18 -19.76 4.98
N GLY A 563 -26.22 -19.48 4.20
CA GLY A 563 -26.83 -18.14 4.11
C GLY A 563 -26.10 -17.18 3.17
N TRP A 564 -25.14 -17.67 2.39
CA TRP A 564 -24.49 -16.95 1.29
C TRP A 564 -24.58 -17.78 0.01
N ASN A 565 -24.64 -17.06 -1.10
CA ASN A 565 -24.71 -17.62 -2.44
C ASN A 565 -23.49 -17.21 -3.26
N ALA A 566 -23.03 -18.09 -4.16
CA ALA A 566 -21.90 -17.84 -5.04
C ALA A 566 -22.29 -17.95 -6.51
N THR A 567 -21.77 -17.05 -7.34
CA THR A 567 -21.86 -17.08 -8.81
C THR A 567 -20.53 -16.63 -9.41
N THR A 568 -20.30 -16.88 -10.70
CA THR A 568 -19.24 -16.19 -11.44
C THR A 568 -19.79 -15.18 -12.42
N ASP A 569 -19.15 -14.01 -12.53
CA ASP A 569 -19.45 -13.04 -13.57
C ASP A 569 -18.75 -13.37 -14.92
N LYS A 570 -18.87 -12.47 -15.89
CA LYS A 570 -18.25 -12.61 -17.23
C LYS A 570 -16.71 -12.54 -17.24
N TRP A 571 -16.10 -12.14 -16.13
CA TRP A 571 -14.65 -12.07 -15.91
C TRP A 571 -14.17 -13.19 -14.99
N SER A 572 -15.05 -14.15 -14.70
CA SER A 572 -14.79 -15.24 -13.78
C SER A 572 -14.52 -14.79 -12.34
N ASN A 573 -14.88 -13.56 -11.94
CA ASN A 573 -14.88 -13.19 -10.52
C ASN A 573 -15.96 -14.01 -9.81
N ILE A 574 -15.64 -14.56 -8.64
CA ILE A 574 -16.66 -15.16 -7.78
C ILE A 574 -17.35 -14.01 -7.05
N ILE A 575 -18.66 -13.91 -7.23
CA ILE A 575 -19.52 -12.95 -6.56
C ILE A 575 -20.26 -13.70 -5.45
N LEU A 576 -19.93 -13.39 -4.20
CA LEU A 576 -20.65 -13.88 -3.04
C LEU A 576 -21.70 -12.85 -2.64
N GLN A 577 -22.93 -13.29 -2.45
CA GLN A 577 -24.05 -12.45 -2.03
C GLN A 577 -24.72 -13.05 -0.81
N LYS A 578 -24.99 -12.22 0.20
CA LYS A 578 -25.80 -12.64 1.35
C LYS A 578 -27.19 -13.07 0.87
N ALA A 579 -27.62 -14.26 1.26
CA ALA A 579 -28.95 -14.76 0.92
C ALA A 579 -30.02 -13.87 1.59
N SER A 580 -31.03 -13.50 0.81
CA SER A 580 -32.15 -12.65 1.23
C SER A 580 -33.17 -13.40 2.08
#